data_AF-A0A356EBE9-F1
#
_entry.id   AF-A0A356EBE9-F1
#
_cell.length_a   1.000
_cell.length_b   1.000
_cell.length_c   1.000
_cell.angle_alpha   90.00
_cell.angle_beta   90.00
_cell.angle_gamma   90.00
#
_symmetry.space_group_name_H-M   'P 1'
#
loop_
_entity.id
_entity.type
_entity.pdbx_description
1 polymer ?
#
loop_
_entity_poly.entity_id
_entity_poly.type
_entity_poly.pdbx_seq_one_letter_code
_entity_poly.pdbx_strand_id
1 'polypeptide(L)'
;MSNIFNFSAGPAMMPPAVLKQAQAELLNWHNQGTSVMEVSHRGKYFVELAAQSVENFRELYDIPENYQILFLQGGARGQFAAIPMNLIGEKGKA
;
A
#
# COMPACT_ATOMS: atom_id res chain seq x y z
N MET A 1 -7.18 -23.77 20.06
CA MET A 1 -7.74 -22.44 19.80
C MET A 1 -8.78 -22.59 18.69
N SER A 2 -9.94 -21.96 18.82
CA SER A 2 -10.96 -21.96 17.76
C SER A 2 -10.48 -21.10 16.59
N ASN A 3 -10.68 -21.57 15.36
CA ASN A 3 -10.48 -20.75 14.17
C ASN A 3 -11.58 -19.67 14.16
N ILE A 4 -11.18 -18.40 14.31
CA ILE A 4 -12.10 -17.27 14.17
C ILE A 4 -12.24 -16.97 12.68
N PHE A 5 -13.46 -17.06 12.16
CA PHE A 5 -13.76 -16.65 10.80
C PHE A 5 -14.16 -15.17 10.79
N ASN A 6 -13.25 -14.33 10.28
CA ASN A 6 -13.51 -12.91 10.13
C ASN A 6 -14.14 -12.63 8.76
N PHE A 7 -15.44 -12.35 8.73
CA PHE A 7 -16.22 -11.99 7.54
C PHE A 7 -16.47 -10.48 7.40
N SER A 8 -15.65 -9.63 8.01
CA SER A 8 -15.77 -8.17 7.86
C SER A 8 -15.64 -7.72 6.39
N ALA A 9 -16.45 -6.75 6.00
CA ALA A 9 -16.49 -6.21 4.63
C ALA A 9 -15.38 -5.17 4.32
N GLY A 10 -14.62 -4.72 5.32
CA GLY A 10 -13.59 -3.68 5.17
C GLY A 10 -13.41 -2.83 6.44
N PRO A 11 -12.23 -2.78 7.08
CA PRO A 11 -11.07 -3.66 6.85
C PRO A 11 -11.43 -5.16 7.00
N ALA A 12 -10.62 -6.04 6.43
CA ALA A 12 -10.91 -7.47 6.29
C ALA A 12 -9.77 -8.37 6.83
N MET A 13 -9.95 -9.69 6.76
CA MET A 13 -8.98 -10.67 7.22
C MET A 13 -7.68 -10.62 6.39
N MET A 14 -6.54 -10.61 7.08
CA MET A 14 -5.21 -10.73 6.46
C MET A 14 -4.69 -12.18 6.53
N PRO A 15 -3.90 -12.64 5.55
CA PRO A 15 -3.24 -13.95 5.63
C PRO A 15 -2.34 -14.04 6.88
N PRO A 16 -2.46 -15.12 7.70
CA PRO A 16 -1.67 -15.25 8.93
C PRO A 16 -0.15 -15.22 8.71
N ALA A 17 0.33 -15.68 7.55
CA ALA A 17 1.76 -15.64 7.21
C ALA A 17 2.30 -14.21 7.15
N VAL A 18 1.54 -13.28 6.58
CA VAL A 18 1.91 -11.86 6.47
C VAL A 18 1.94 -11.20 7.85
N LEU A 19 0.93 -11.47 8.68
CA LEU A 19 0.88 -10.95 10.05
C LEU A 19 2.04 -11.47 10.90
N LYS A 20 2.40 -12.75 10.77
CA LYS A 20 3.53 -13.36 11.48
C LYS A 20 4.86 -12.74 11.05
N GLN A 21 5.05 -12.48 9.76
CA GLN A 21 6.25 -11.80 9.28
C GLN A 21 6.35 -10.38 9.85
N ALA A 22 5.29 -9.58 9.70
CA ALA A 22 5.26 -8.21 10.21
C ALA A 22 5.50 -8.18 11.73
N GLN A 23 4.92 -9.11 12.49
CA GLN A 23 5.17 -9.26 13.92
C GLN A 23 6.64 -9.56 14.23
N ALA A 24 7.26 -10.51 13.51
CA ALA A 24 8.63 -10.94 13.76
C ALA A 24 9.65 -9.82 13.52
N GLU A 25 9.40 -8.94 12.55
CA GLU A 25 10.30 -7.84 12.19
C GLU A 25 9.91 -6.48 12.79
N LEU A 26 8.80 -6.39 13.54
CA LEU A 26 8.19 -5.13 13.96
C LEU A 26 9.15 -4.19 14.70
N LEU A 27 9.99 -4.75 15.58
CA LEU A 27 10.93 -4.00 16.43
C LEU A 27 12.33 -3.90 15.82
N ASN A 28 12.63 -4.72 14.80
CA ASN A 28 13.95 -4.78 14.19
C ASN A 28 13.82 -5.15 12.71
N TRP A 29 13.35 -4.19 11.93
CA TRP A 29 13.11 -4.36 10.51
C TRP A 29 14.44 -4.40 9.75
N HIS A 30 14.65 -5.42 8.93
CA HIS A 30 15.89 -5.66 8.18
C HIS A 30 17.19 -5.55 9.03
N ASN A 31 17.14 -6.00 10.29
CA ASN A 31 18.27 -5.95 11.23
C ASN A 31 18.84 -4.53 11.46
N GLN A 32 18.02 -3.49 11.29
CA GLN A 32 18.43 -2.08 11.47
C GLN A 32 18.41 -1.61 12.93
N GLY A 33 17.90 -2.43 13.85
CA GLY A 33 17.66 -2.04 15.25
C GLY A 33 16.50 -1.06 15.44
N THR A 34 15.66 -0.90 14.42
CA THR A 34 14.52 0.03 14.41
C THR A 34 13.34 -0.58 13.63
N SER A 35 12.13 -0.11 13.90
CA SER A 35 10.92 -0.48 13.17
C SER A 35 10.89 0.15 11.78
N VAL A 36 10.20 -0.50 10.82
CA VAL A 36 9.83 0.12 9.53
C VAL A 36 9.06 1.44 9.71
N MET A 37 8.36 1.61 10.84
CA MET A 37 7.61 2.83 11.15
C MET A 37 8.50 4.00 11.58
N GLU A 38 9.77 3.76 11.91
CA GLU A 38 10.73 4.76 12.41
C GLU A 38 11.72 5.22 11.32
N VAL A 39 11.79 4.50 10.19
CA VAL A 39 12.73 4.84 9.11
C VAL A 39 12.24 6.01 8.26
N SER A 40 13.18 6.76 7.71
CA SER A 40 12.87 7.84 6.76
C SER A 40 12.28 7.27 5.47
N HIS A 41 11.17 7.86 5.00
CA HIS A 41 10.57 7.54 3.70
C HIS A 41 11.49 7.86 2.49
N ARG A 42 12.58 8.60 2.72
CA ARG A 42 13.64 8.87 1.72
C ARG A 42 14.89 8.01 1.92
N GLY A 43 14.92 7.19 2.97
CA GLY A 43 16.02 6.29 3.26
C GLY A 43 16.05 5.12 2.28
N LYS A 44 17.26 4.61 2.02
CA LYS A 44 17.51 3.50 1.08
C LYS A 44 16.51 2.34 1.25
N TYR A 45 16.37 1.82 2.46
CA TYR A 45 15.49 0.68 2.73
C TYR A 45 14.01 0.94 2.41
N PHE A 46 13.50 2.13 2.73
CA PHE A 46 12.10 2.46 2.43
C PHE A 46 11.89 2.69 0.93
N VAL A 47 12.84 3.32 0.24
CA VAL A 47 12.80 3.51 -1.21
C VAL A 47 12.82 2.16 -1.93
N GLU A 48 13.67 1.22 -1.48
CA GLU A 48 13.71 -0.16 -1.98
C GLU A 48 12.38 -0.89 -1.74
N LEU A 49 11.79 -0.78 -0.54
CA LEU A 49 10.47 -1.32 -0.23
C LEU A 49 9.38 -0.77 -1.16
N ALA A 50 9.39 0.54 -1.41
CA ALA A 50 8.41 1.20 -2.27
C ALA A 50 8.58 0.78 -3.74
N ALA A 51 9.81 0.71 -4.23
CA ALA A 51 10.12 0.24 -5.58
C ALA A 51 9.71 -1.22 -5.77
N GLN A 52 10.07 -2.10 -4.83
CA GLN A 52 9.66 -3.50 -4.87
C GLN A 52 8.13 -3.65 -4.85
N SER A 53 7.42 -2.80 -4.10
CA SER A 53 5.96 -2.82 -4.08
C SER A 53 5.37 -2.47 -5.45
N VAL A 54 5.91 -1.47 -6.15
CA VAL A 54 5.51 -1.11 -7.52
C VAL A 54 5.74 -2.28 -8.47
N GLU A 55 6.93 -2.89 -8.45
CA GLU A 55 7.26 -4.03 -9.32
C GLU A 55 6.33 -5.23 -9.06
N ASN A 56 6.05 -5.55 -7.79
CA ASN A 56 5.12 -6.62 -7.43
C ASN A 56 3.71 -6.38 -8.00
N PHE A 57 3.21 -5.13 -7.97
CA PHE A 57 1.92 -4.80 -8.58
C PHE A 57 1.97 -4.93 -10.10
N ARG A 58 3.05 -4.50 -10.75
CA ARG A 58 3.21 -4.64 -12.20
C ARG A 58 3.20 -6.09 -12.63
N GLU A 59 3.96 -6.95 -11.94
CA GLU A 59 4.03 -8.38 -12.21
C GLU A 59 2.68 -9.06 -11.95
N LEU A 60 2.03 -8.78 -10.82
CA LEU A 60 0.79 -9.46 -10.43
C LEU A 60 -0.41 -9.13 -11.34
N TYR A 61 -0.46 -7.91 -11.88
CA TYR A 61 -1.59 -7.41 -12.67
C TYR A 61 -1.24 -7.12 -14.14
N ASP A 62 -0.06 -7.53 -14.61
CA ASP A 62 0.43 -7.29 -15.97
C ASP A 62 0.35 -5.81 -16.40
N ILE A 63 0.74 -4.88 -15.53
CA ILE A 63 0.57 -3.43 -15.75
C ILE A 63 1.64 -2.90 -16.73
N PRO A 64 1.25 -2.33 -17.89
CA PRO A 64 2.21 -1.82 -18.89
C PRO A 64 3.06 -0.64 -18.40
N GLU A 65 4.23 -0.44 -19.01
CA GLU A 65 5.19 0.61 -18.62
C GLU A 65 4.66 2.03 -18.78
N ASN A 66 3.69 2.26 -19.67
CA ASN A 66 3.08 3.57 -19.90
C ASN A 66 2.05 3.97 -18.83
N TYR A 67 1.83 3.15 -17.80
CA TYR A 67 1.02 3.49 -16.62
C TYR A 67 1.90 3.80 -15.42
N GLN A 68 1.39 4.60 -14.47
CA GLN A 68 2.04 4.92 -13.20
C GLN A 68 1.24 4.35 -12.03
N ILE A 69 1.93 3.82 -11.02
CA ILE A 69 1.33 3.29 -9.79
C ILE A 69 1.56 4.31 -8.66
N LEU A 70 0.47 4.78 -8.05
CA LEU A 70 0.50 5.81 -7.01
C LEU A 70 -0.03 5.26 -5.68
N PHE A 71 0.75 5.44 -4.61
CA PHE A 71 0.31 5.16 -3.23
C PHE A 71 -0.21 6.45 -2.60
N LEU A 72 -1.53 6.62 -2.55
CA LEU A 72 -2.19 7.85 -2.09
C LEU A 72 -3.00 7.61 -0.81
N GLN A 73 -3.03 8.63 0.05
CA GLN A 73 -3.91 8.67 1.23
C GLN A 73 -5.33 9.12 0.84
N GLY A 74 -6.26 9.08 1.81
CA GLY A 74 -7.66 9.50 1.62
C GLY A 74 -8.62 8.40 1.14
N GLY A 75 -8.08 7.21 0.83
CA GLY A 75 -8.85 6.05 0.37
C GLY A 75 -9.61 6.30 -0.94
N ALA A 76 -10.46 5.33 -1.32
CA ALA A 76 -11.25 5.44 -2.55
C ALA A 76 -12.17 6.67 -2.56
N ARG A 77 -12.72 7.05 -1.40
CA ARG A 77 -13.59 8.23 -1.28
C ARG A 77 -12.85 9.55 -1.55
N GLY A 78 -11.58 9.67 -1.17
CA GLY A 78 -10.77 10.84 -1.52
C GLY A 78 -10.62 11.00 -3.03
N GLN A 79 -10.57 9.88 -3.77
CA GLN A 79 -10.44 9.90 -5.22
C GLN A 79 -11.72 10.36 -5.93
N PHE A 80 -12.90 10.27 -5.30
CA PHE A 80 -14.14 10.81 -5.87
C PHE A 80 -14.05 12.32 -6.13
N ALA A 81 -13.28 13.05 -5.32
CA ALA A 81 -12.97 14.46 -5.56
C ALA A 81 -11.71 14.64 -6.42
N ALA A 82 -10.64 13.88 -6.15
CA ALA A 82 -9.36 14.08 -6.83
C ALA A 82 -9.45 13.87 -8.35
N ILE A 83 -10.23 12.88 -8.81
CA ILE A 83 -10.40 12.58 -10.24
C ILE A 83 -11.02 13.77 -11.00
N PRO A 84 -12.23 14.28 -10.66
CA PRO A 84 -12.80 15.42 -11.36
C PRO A 84 -11.93 16.67 -11.22
N MET A 85 -11.33 16.93 -10.06
CA MET A 85 -10.43 18.10 -9.88
C MET A 85 -9.26 18.12 -10.86
N ASN A 86 -8.79 16.96 -11.36
CA ASN A 86 -7.69 16.89 -12.31
C ASN A 86 -8.14 16.71 -13.77
N LEU A 87 -9.31 16.09 -14.03
CA LEU A 87 -9.68 15.64 -15.37
C LEU A 87 -10.92 16.30 -15.98
N ILE A 88 -11.75 16.99 -15.19
CA ILE A 88 -13.08 17.46 -15.64
C ILE A 88 -13.03 18.55 -16.73
N GLY A 89 -11.92 19.30 -16.80
CA GLY A 89 -11.77 20.44 -17.71
C GLY A 89 -12.71 21.62 -17.39
N GLU A 90 -12.55 22.74 -18.09
CA GLU A 90 -13.25 24.00 -17.77
C GLU A 90 -14.78 23.94 -17.89
N LYS A 91 -15.31 23.04 -18.72
CA LYS A 91 -16.75 22.91 -18.99
C LYS A 91 -17.35 21.59 -18.52
N GLY A 92 -16.58 20.74 -17.84
CA GLY A 92 -17.09 19.46 -17.38
C GLY A 92 -18.03 19.61 -16.18
N LYS A 93 -18.86 18.59 -15.98
CA LYS A 93 -19.77 18.46 -14.83
C LYS A 93 -19.46 17.16 -14.09
N ALA A 94 -19.38 17.24 -12.77
CA ALA A 94 -19.16 16.12 -11.88
C ALA A 94 -20.48 15.49 -11.46
#